data_AF-A0A329AW45-F1
#
_entry.id   AF-A0A329AW45-F1
#
_cell.length_a   1.000
_cell.length_b   1.000
_cell.length_c   1.000
_cell.angle_alpha   90.00
_cell.angle_beta   90.00
_cell.angle_gamma   90.00
#
_symmetry.space_group_name_H-M   'P 1'
#
loop_
_entity.id
_entity.type
_entity.pdbx_description
1 polymer ?
#
loop_
_entity_poly.entity_id
_entity_poly.type
_entity_poly.pdbx_seq_one_letter_code
_entity_poly.pdbx_strand_id
1 'polypeptide(L)' 'MPKGAIVAFDEINCESFPGETRALQEIVGIGTHEIRRFPFEPWVSYMVL' A
#
# COMPACT_ATOMS: atom_id res chain seq x y z
N MET A 1 -4.37 7.85 12.24
CA MET A 1 -2.97 8.34 12.10
C MET A 1 -3.01 9.82 11.74
N PRO A 2 -2.02 10.63 12.13
CA PRO A 2 -1.98 12.05 11.75
C PRO A 2 -1.75 12.20 10.24
N LYS A 3 -2.15 13.35 9.68
CA LYS A 3 -1.82 13.72 8.31
C LYS A 3 -0.30 13.72 8.10
N GLY A 4 0.17 13.12 7.02
CA GLY A 4 1.58 12.92 6.68
C GLY A 4 2.16 11.61 7.21
N ALA A 5 1.38 10.78 7.91
CA ALA A 5 1.86 9.45 8.34
C ALA A 5 2.12 8.53 7.14
N ILE A 6 3.13 7.67 7.27
CA ILE A 6 3.47 6.66 6.27
C ILE A 6 2.86 5.33 6.68
N VAL A 7 2.15 4.70 5.75
CA VAL A 7 1.78 3.28 5.83
C VAL A 7 2.60 2.56 4.78
N ALA A 8 3.44 1.63 5.22
CA ALA A 8 4.25 0.79 4.35
C ALA A 8 3.64 -0.60 4.22
N PHE A 9 3.84 -1.20 3.07
CA PHE A 9 3.36 -2.50 2.66
C PHE A 9 4.54 -3.32 2.15
N ASP A 10 4.66 -4.56 2.59
CA ASP A 10 5.73 -5.46 2.13
C ASP A 10 5.28 -6.25 0.89
N GLU A 11 3.99 -6.58 0.79
CA GLU A 11 3.45 -7.53 -0.19
C GLU A 11 2.20 -7.02 -0.92
N ILE A 12 1.99 -5.70 -0.97
CA ILE A 12 0.83 -5.17 -1.68
C ILE A 12 0.93 -5.44 -3.18
N ASN A 13 -0.19 -5.89 -3.75
CA ASN A 13 -0.27 -6.43 -5.11
C ASN A 13 0.57 -7.71 -5.34
N CYS A 14 0.78 -8.52 -4.29
CA CYS A 14 1.31 -9.88 -4.41
C CYS A 14 0.17 -10.92 -4.46
N GLU A 15 0.13 -11.75 -5.50
CA GLU A 15 -0.90 -12.78 -5.68
C GLU A 15 -0.80 -13.89 -4.62
N SER A 16 0.42 -14.26 -4.21
CA SER A 16 0.64 -15.26 -3.17
C SER A 16 0.22 -14.77 -1.77
N PHE A 17 0.18 -13.45 -1.56
CA PHE A 17 -0.16 -12.82 -0.29
C PHE A 17 -1.23 -11.72 -0.48
N PRO A 18 -2.47 -12.11 -0.82
CA PRO A 18 -3.49 -11.15 -1.26
C PRO A 18 -4.07 -10.30 -0.12
N GLY A 19 -3.68 -10.55 1.14
CA GLY A 19 -4.30 -9.98 2.34
C GLY A 19 -4.24 -8.46 2.38
N GLU A 20 -3.04 -7.88 2.22
CA GLU A 20 -2.86 -6.43 2.22
C GLU A 20 -3.66 -5.76 1.10
N THR A 21 -3.62 -6.34 -0.10
CA THR A 21 -4.34 -5.83 -1.27
C THR A 21 -5.85 -5.81 -1.03
N ARG A 22 -6.42 -6.90 -0.51
CA ARG A 22 -7.86 -6.97 -0.19
C ARG A 22 -8.25 -6.00 0.91
N ALA A 23 -7.47 -5.94 1.99
CA ALA A 23 -7.73 -5.02 3.09
C ALA A 23 -7.70 -3.55 2.63
N LEU A 24 -6.75 -3.18 1.75
CA LEU A 24 -6.72 -1.84 1.15
C LEU A 24 -8.00 -1.58 0.35
N GLN A 25 -8.43 -2.52 -0.50
CA GLN A 25 -9.64 -2.38 -1.31
C GLN A 25 -10.90 -2.23 -0.46
N GLU A 26 -11.04 -3.03 0.60
CA GLU A 26 -12.23 -3.08 1.45
C GLU A 26 -12.34 -1.89 2.40
N ILE A 27 -11.22 -1.46 3.01
CA ILE A 27 -11.24 -0.47 4.11
C ILE A 27 -10.90 0.94 3.62
N VAL A 28 -9.98 1.06 2.66
CA VAL A 28 -9.45 2.36 2.20
C VAL A 28 -9.99 2.74 0.82
N GLY A 29 -10.28 1.75 -0.03
CA GLY A 29 -10.71 1.93 -1.41
C GLY A 29 -9.55 2.20 -2.38
N ILE A 30 -9.65 1.66 -3.59
CA ILE A 30 -8.66 1.88 -4.65
C ILE A 30 -8.74 3.33 -5.14
N GLY A 31 -7.60 3.98 -5.31
CA GLY A 31 -7.51 5.32 -5.91
C GLY A 31 -7.75 6.47 -4.93
N THR A 32 -7.96 6.19 -3.64
CA THR A 32 -8.08 7.24 -2.61
C THR A 32 -6.72 7.84 -2.23
N HIS A 33 -5.67 7.01 -2.23
CA HIS A 33 -4.29 7.41 -1.96
C HIS A 33 -3.36 6.89 -3.06
N GLU A 34 -2.30 7.65 -3.31
CA GLU A 34 -1.22 7.23 -4.21
C GLU A 34 -0.36 6.16 -3.52
N ILE A 35 -0.29 4.97 -4.12
CA ILE A 35 0.67 3.93 -3.74
C ILE A 35 1.98 4.24 -4.46
N ARG A 36 3.02 4.54 -3.69
CA ARG A 36 4.37 4.85 -4.18
C ARG A 36 5.27 3.63 -4.03
N ARG A 37 6.17 3.44 -4.99
CA ARG A 37 7.19 2.39 -5.00
C ARG A 37 8.58 3.01 -5.14
N PHE A 38 9.58 2.25 -4.78
CA PHE A 38 10.97 2.64 -4.96
C PHE A 38 11.46 2.21 -6.35
N PRO A 39 12.31 3.00 -7.02
CA PRO A 39 12.89 2.60 -8.30
C PRO A 39 13.91 1.45 -8.18
N PHE A 40 14.36 1.13 -6.95
CA PHE A 40 15.37 0.12 -6.66
C PHE A 40 14.84 -1.08 -5.85
N GLU A 41 13.61 -1.02 -5.35
CA GLU A 41 12.99 -2.07 -4.52
C GLU A 41 11.54 -2.29 -4.98
N PRO A 42 11.24 -3.41 -5.67
CA PRO A 42 9.92 -3.63 -6.23
C PRO A 42 8.89 -4.13 -5.22
N TRP A 43 9.26 -4.77 -4.12
CA TRP A 43 8.31 -5.37 -3.18
C TRP A 43 7.65 -4.30 -2.32
N VAL A 44 8.47 -3.51 -1.64
CA VAL A 44 7.98 -2.53 -0.67
C VAL A 44 7.30 -1.36 -1.38
N SER A 45 6.09 -1.06 -0.92
CA SER A 45 5.31 0.09 -1.37
C SER A 45 4.83 0.90 -0.17
N TYR A 46 4.46 2.16 -0.36
CA TYR A 46 3.92 2.97 0.74
C TYR A 46 2.89 4.00 0.27
N MET A 47 2.06 4.46 1.19
CA MET A 47 1.20 5.63 1.00
C MET A 47 1.44 6.67 2.10
N VAL A 48 1.16 7.93 1.76
CA VAL A 48 1.14 9.05 2.71
C VAL A 48 -0.32 9.40 2.99
N LEU A 49 -0.71 9.40 4.25
CA LEU A 49 -2.08 9.72 4.72
C LEU A 49 -2.35 11.22 4.87
#